data_AF-A0A7K4RWW1-F1
#
_entry.id   AF-A0A7K4RWW1-F1
#
_cell.length_a   1.000
_cell.length_b   1.000
_cell.length_c   1.000
_cell.angle_alpha   90.00
_cell.angle_beta   90.00
_cell.angle_gamma   90.00
#
_symmetry.space_group_name_H-M   'P 1'
#
loop_
_entity.id
_entity.type
_entity.pdbx_description
1 polymer ?
#
loop_
_entity_poly.entity_id
_entity_poly.type
_entity_poly.pdbx_seq_one_letter_code
_entity_poly.pdbx_strand_id
1 'polypeptide(L)'
;ARQLTVQMMQNPQILAALQERLDGLVGTSTGYIESLPKVVKRRVNALKNLQVQCAQIEAKFYEEVHELERKYAALYQPLFDKRSEIINAIYEPTEEECEWKDAEEDISEEMKDKAKLEEEKKDEEKEDPKGIPEFWLTVFKNVDLLSDMVQEHDEPILKHLKDIKVKFSEVGQPMSFTLEFHFEPNDYFTNEVLTKTYRMRSEPDDSDPFSFDGPEIMGCTGCQIDWKKGKNVTLKTIKKKQKHKGRGTVRTVTKTVSNDSFFNFFSPPEGKLNISLSALTLDDDDAEAILAADFEIGHFLRERIVPRSVLYFTGEAIEDDDEDYDEEGEEADDEEGEEEADEEHDPEYDPK
;
A
#
# COMPACT_ATOMS: atom_id res chain seq x y z
N ALA A 1 37.66 -15.39 39.64
CA ALA A 1 36.99 -14.85 38.44
C ALA A 1 35.46 -14.82 38.58
N ARG A 2 34.76 -15.97 38.65
CA ARG A 2 33.28 -16.03 38.80
C ARG A 2 32.73 -15.23 40.00
N GLN A 3 33.39 -15.31 41.15
CA GLN A 3 32.99 -14.62 42.38
C GLN A 3 33.12 -13.08 42.27
N LEU A 4 34.10 -12.60 41.50
CA LEU A 4 34.34 -11.17 41.28
C LEU A 4 33.26 -10.56 40.37
N THR A 5 32.88 -11.27 39.29
CA THR A 5 31.79 -10.86 38.39
C THR A 5 30.43 -10.83 39.08
N VAL A 6 30.17 -11.74 40.04
CA VAL A 6 28.93 -11.74 40.83
C VAL A 6 28.90 -10.56 41.80
N GLN A 7 30.03 -10.22 42.44
CA GLN A 7 30.12 -9.05 43.30
C GLN A 7 29.99 -7.72 42.54
N MET A 8 30.50 -7.63 41.30
CA MET A 8 30.36 -6.42 40.48
C MET A 8 28.92 -6.19 39.99
N MET A 9 28.16 -7.26 39.72
CA MET A 9 26.74 -7.18 39.36
C MET A 9 25.80 -6.93 40.55
N GLN A 10 26.31 -6.93 41.79
CA GLN A 10 25.55 -6.60 43.00
C GLN A 10 25.79 -5.17 43.49
N ASN A 11 26.66 -4.41 42.82
CA ASN A 11 26.92 -3.02 43.18
C ASN A 11 25.91 -2.09 42.47
N PRO A 12 25.01 -1.42 43.21
CA PRO A 12 23.96 -0.57 42.63
C PRO A 12 24.52 0.57 41.76
N GLN A 13 25.72 1.07 42.07
CA GLN A 13 26.37 2.14 41.31
C GLN A 13 26.91 1.64 39.96
N ILE A 14 27.35 0.37 39.89
CA ILE A 14 27.81 -0.24 38.64
C ILE A 14 26.61 -0.57 37.75
N LEU A 15 25.51 -1.05 38.34
CA LEU A 15 24.26 -1.25 37.62
C LEU A 15 23.68 0.06 37.12
N ALA A 16 23.66 1.12 37.93
CA ALA A 16 23.20 2.44 37.53
C ALA A 16 24.06 3.03 36.39
N ALA A 17 25.39 2.92 36.46
CA ALA A 17 26.29 3.38 35.38
C ALA A 17 26.19 2.54 34.09
N LEU A 18 25.79 1.25 34.21
CA LEU A 18 25.45 0.41 33.06
C LEU A 18 24.11 0.83 32.46
N GLN A 19 23.12 1.12 33.30
CA GLN A 19 21.77 1.57 32.92
C GLN A 19 21.82 2.93 32.23
N GLU A 20 22.56 3.90 32.78
CA GLU A 20 22.77 5.24 32.20
C GLU A 20 23.49 5.17 30.83
N ARG A 21 24.41 4.22 30.68
CA ARG A 21 25.01 3.92 29.37
C ARG A 21 24.07 3.19 28.43
N LEU A 22 23.08 2.46 28.91
CA LEU A 22 22.08 1.74 28.11
C LEU A 22 20.99 2.69 27.62
N ASP A 23 20.58 3.67 28.42
CA ASP A 23 19.57 4.68 28.08
C ASP A 23 20.02 5.60 26.93
N GLY A 24 21.33 5.83 26.76
CA GLY A 24 21.88 6.59 25.63
C GLY A 24 22.13 5.80 24.34
N LEU A 25 21.71 4.53 24.25
CA LEU A 25 22.08 3.59 23.15
C LEU A 25 20.94 3.20 22.21
N VAL A 26 19.79 3.87 22.25
CA VAL A 26 18.76 3.66 21.24
C VAL A 26 19.29 4.13 19.88
N GLY A 27 19.47 3.20 18.94
CA GLY A 27 19.73 3.51 17.52
C GLY A 27 21.20 3.57 17.04
N THR A 28 22.23 3.32 17.86
CA THR A 28 23.64 3.28 17.39
C THR A 28 24.35 1.96 17.72
N SER A 29 25.18 1.45 16.80
CA SER A 29 25.98 0.23 17.02
C SER A 29 26.93 0.44 18.20
N THR A 30 26.58 -0.18 19.32
CA THR A 30 27.14 0.19 20.62
C THR A 30 28.57 -0.34 20.79
N GLY A 31 29.53 0.54 21.07
CA GLY A 31 30.85 0.15 21.61
C GLY A 31 30.74 -0.65 22.93
N TYR A 32 29.56 -0.61 23.56
CA TYR A 32 29.19 -1.48 24.68
C TYR A 32 29.23 -2.97 24.31
N ILE A 33 28.58 -3.39 23.21
CA ILE A 33 28.63 -4.80 22.76
C ILE A 33 30.07 -5.22 22.49
N GLU A 34 30.89 -4.33 21.92
CA GLU A 34 32.32 -4.58 21.69
C GLU A 34 33.13 -4.74 22.97
N SER A 35 32.76 -4.01 24.03
CA SER A 35 33.41 -4.08 25.36
C SER A 35 33.08 -5.35 26.16
N LEU A 36 32.04 -6.10 25.76
CA LEU A 36 31.59 -7.28 26.50
C LEU A 36 32.66 -8.39 26.56
N PRO A 37 32.80 -9.10 27.70
CA PRO A 37 33.71 -10.24 27.79
C PRO A 37 33.38 -11.34 26.77
N LYS A 38 34.40 -12.05 26.27
CA LYS A 38 34.23 -13.15 25.29
C LYS A 38 33.16 -14.17 25.69
N VAL A 39 33.06 -14.48 26.99
CA VAL A 39 32.06 -15.42 27.52
C VAL A 39 30.64 -14.88 27.33
N VAL A 40 30.43 -13.58 27.50
CA VAL A 40 29.12 -12.93 27.29
C VAL A 40 28.80 -12.85 25.80
N LYS A 41 29.75 -12.44 24.95
CA LYS A 41 29.58 -12.44 23.49
C LYS A 41 29.18 -13.83 22.95
N ARG A 42 29.78 -14.91 23.47
CA ARG A 42 29.38 -16.29 23.12
C ARG A 42 27.93 -16.62 23.49
N ARG A 43 27.43 -16.09 24.62
CA ARG A 43 26.02 -16.25 25.00
C ARG A 43 25.11 -15.46 24.07
N VAL A 44 25.46 -14.22 23.75
CA VAL A 44 24.70 -13.38 22.78
C VAL A 44 24.64 -14.06 21.41
N ASN A 45 25.76 -14.61 20.90
CA ASN A 45 25.74 -15.36 19.64
C ASN A 45 24.86 -16.62 19.71
N ALA A 46 24.83 -17.31 20.86
CA ALA A 46 23.91 -18.43 21.06
C ALA A 46 22.44 -17.97 21.05
N LEU A 47 22.13 -16.80 21.61
CA LEU A 47 20.79 -16.20 21.53
C LEU A 47 20.42 -15.82 20.09
N LYS A 48 21.36 -15.25 19.32
CA LYS A 48 21.14 -14.98 17.89
C LYS A 48 20.80 -16.25 17.09
N ASN A 49 21.45 -17.38 17.39
CA ASN A 49 21.10 -18.67 16.77
C ASN A 49 19.71 -19.18 17.17
N LEU A 50 19.22 -18.83 18.37
CA LEU A 50 17.85 -19.12 18.77
C LEU A 50 16.87 -18.21 18.03
N GLN A 51 17.21 -16.93 17.84
CA GLN A 51 16.38 -15.98 17.09
C GLN A 51 16.16 -16.45 15.63
N VAL A 52 17.20 -16.97 14.97
CA VAL A 52 17.05 -17.56 13.62
C VAL A 52 16.10 -18.77 13.63
N GLN A 53 16.12 -19.58 14.69
CA GLN A 53 15.16 -20.69 14.83
C GLN A 53 13.73 -20.19 15.07
N CYS A 54 13.55 -19.08 15.79
CA CYS A 54 12.24 -18.44 15.93
C CYS A 54 11.72 -17.98 14.56
N ALA A 55 12.53 -17.26 13.78
CA ALA A 55 12.16 -16.81 12.44
C ALA A 55 11.79 -17.98 11.50
N GLN A 56 12.49 -19.12 11.61
CA GLN A 56 12.13 -20.34 10.86
C GLN A 56 10.79 -20.97 11.28
N ILE A 57 10.38 -20.80 12.54
CA ILE A 57 9.07 -21.25 13.04
C ILE A 57 7.99 -20.27 12.58
N GLU A 58 8.24 -18.97 12.68
CA GLU A 58 7.35 -17.91 12.20
C GLU A 58 7.09 -18.04 10.69
N ALA A 59 8.11 -18.35 9.89
CA ALA A 59 7.97 -18.65 8.47
C ALA A 59 6.93 -19.74 8.19
N LYS A 60 6.97 -20.84 8.95
CA LYS A 60 5.97 -21.93 8.85
C LYS A 60 4.59 -21.50 9.28
N PHE A 61 4.50 -20.69 10.34
CA PHE A 61 3.22 -20.11 10.76
C PHE A 61 2.60 -19.31 9.62
N TYR A 62 3.36 -18.46 8.94
CA TYR A 62 2.85 -17.69 7.81
C TYR A 62 2.54 -18.53 6.57
N GLU A 63 3.27 -19.61 6.32
CA GLU A 63 2.88 -20.59 5.30
C GLU A 63 1.50 -21.17 5.60
N GLU A 64 1.25 -21.60 6.85
CA GLU A 64 -0.05 -22.12 7.30
C GLU A 64 -1.16 -21.08 7.22
N VAL A 65 -0.87 -19.82 7.59
CA VAL A 65 -1.80 -18.68 7.42
C VAL A 65 -2.17 -18.51 5.96
N HIS A 66 -1.20 -18.55 5.05
CA HIS A 66 -1.48 -18.42 3.62
C HIS A 66 -2.33 -19.59 3.09
N GLU A 67 -2.16 -20.81 3.60
CA GLU A 67 -3.06 -21.92 3.25
C GLU A 67 -4.49 -21.68 3.76
N LEU A 68 -4.61 -21.09 4.94
CA LEU A 68 -5.88 -20.70 5.52
C LEU A 68 -6.57 -19.60 4.70
N GLU A 69 -5.83 -18.58 4.29
CA GLU A 69 -6.31 -17.53 3.38
C GLU A 69 -6.89 -18.13 2.10
N ARG A 70 -6.16 -19.06 1.45
CA ARG A 70 -6.66 -19.75 0.25
C ARG A 70 -7.97 -20.49 0.52
N LYS A 71 -8.07 -21.18 1.65
CA LYS A 71 -9.28 -21.92 2.04
C LYS A 71 -10.48 -20.97 2.22
N TYR A 72 -10.30 -19.84 2.90
CA TYR A 72 -11.38 -18.88 3.14
C TYR A 72 -11.71 -18.04 1.90
N ALA A 73 -10.73 -17.76 1.03
CA ALA A 73 -10.97 -17.12 -0.26
C ALA A 73 -11.99 -17.91 -1.10
N ALA A 74 -11.92 -19.25 -1.08
CA ALA A 74 -12.91 -20.09 -1.75
C ALA A 74 -14.32 -19.99 -1.14
N LEU A 75 -14.44 -19.68 0.16
CA LEU A 75 -15.72 -19.47 0.83
C LEU A 75 -16.29 -18.08 0.54
N TYR A 76 -15.43 -17.06 0.38
CA TYR A 76 -15.85 -15.71 -0.02
C TYR A 76 -16.20 -15.60 -1.50
N GLN A 77 -15.60 -16.43 -2.37
CA GLN A 77 -15.78 -16.34 -3.81
C GLN A 77 -17.25 -16.31 -4.27
N PRO A 78 -18.16 -17.17 -3.77
CA PRO A 78 -19.58 -17.10 -4.16
C PRO A 78 -20.26 -15.78 -3.75
N LEU A 79 -19.85 -15.18 -2.62
CA LEU A 79 -20.37 -13.89 -2.17
C LEU A 79 -19.89 -12.76 -3.08
N PHE A 80 -18.61 -12.77 -3.46
CA PHE A 80 -18.05 -11.79 -4.39
C PHE A 80 -18.59 -11.96 -5.81
N ASP A 81 -18.82 -13.18 -6.27
CA ASP A 81 -19.46 -13.43 -7.55
C ASP A 81 -20.90 -12.91 -7.55
N LYS A 82 -21.67 -13.14 -6.48
CA LYS A 82 -23.02 -12.58 -6.33
C LYS A 82 -23.02 -11.05 -6.27
N ARG A 83 -22.07 -10.44 -5.54
CA ARG A 83 -21.87 -8.98 -5.54
C ARG A 83 -21.64 -8.47 -6.96
N SER A 84 -20.79 -9.14 -7.72
CA SER A 84 -20.50 -8.80 -9.11
C SER A 84 -21.75 -8.90 -9.99
N GLU A 85 -22.57 -9.94 -9.80
CA GLU A 85 -23.85 -10.09 -10.51
C GLU A 85 -24.83 -8.95 -10.23
N ILE A 86 -24.90 -8.48 -8.98
CA ILE A 86 -25.74 -7.34 -8.57
C ILE A 86 -25.22 -6.03 -9.18
N ILE A 87 -23.92 -5.74 -9.01
CA ILE A 87 -23.28 -4.52 -9.55
C ILE A 87 -23.53 -4.40 -11.06
N ASN A 88 -23.50 -5.53 -11.78
CA ASN A 88 -23.62 -5.55 -13.25
C ASN A 88 -25.06 -5.79 -13.76
N ALA A 89 -26.08 -5.79 -12.89
CA ALA A 89 -27.48 -6.14 -13.22
C ALA A 89 -27.64 -7.46 -13.99
N ILE A 90 -26.82 -8.45 -13.63
CA ILE A 90 -27.02 -9.85 -14.05
C ILE A 90 -28.07 -10.50 -13.12
N TYR A 91 -28.09 -10.09 -11.85
CA TYR A 91 -29.04 -10.52 -10.83
C TYR A 91 -29.65 -9.30 -10.14
N GLU A 92 -30.98 -9.29 -10.04
CA GLU A 92 -31.72 -8.28 -9.28
C GLU A 92 -32.02 -8.83 -7.87
N PRO A 93 -31.60 -8.14 -6.79
CA PRO A 93 -31.89 -8.56 -5.43
C PRO A 93 -33.38 -8.69 -5.14
N THR A 94 -33.75 -9.68 -4.32
CA THR A 94 -35.12 -9.80 -3.81
C THR A 94 -35.36 -8.84 -2.64
N GLU A 95 -36.62 -8.52 -2.34
CA GLU A 95 -36.98 -7.65 -1.19
C GLU A 95 -36.33 -8.14 0.12
N GLU A 96 -36.33 -9.46 0.35
CA GLU A 96 -35.70 -10.07 1.54
C GLU A 96 -34.17 -9.93 1.60
N GLU A 97 -33.51 -9.69 0.47
CA GLU A 97 -32.06 -9.49 0.37
C GLU A 97 -31.65 -8.02 0.50
N CYS A 98 -32.58 -7.11 0.19
CA CYS A 98 -32.44 -5.68 0.44
C CYS A 98 -32.73 -5.32 1.90
N GLU A 99 -33.54 -6.13 2.58
CA GLU A 99 -33.78 -5.98 4.01
C GLU A 99 -32.56 -6.44 4.82
N TRP A 100 -31.97 -5.49 5.56
CA TRP A 100 -30.94 -5.80 6.54
C TRP A 100 -31.52 -6.70 7.64
N LYS A 101 -31.09 -7.97 7.68
CA LYS A 101 -31.50 -8.93 8.71
C LYS A 101 -30.53 -8.80 9.90
N ASP A 102 -30.96 -8.05 10.93
CA ASP A 102 -30.28 -7.97 12.22
C ASP A 102 -30.09 -9.38 12.79
N ALA A 103 -28.89 -9.93 12.68
CA ALA A 103 -28.63 -11.28 13.18
C ALA A 103 -28.47 -11.31 14.70
N GLU A 104 -28.12 -10.19 15.36
CA GLU A 104 -27.96 -10.08 16.82
C GLU A 104 -28.40 -8.70 17.33
N GLU A 105 -29.06 -8.65 18.49
CA GLU A 105 -29.64 -7.45 19.14
C GLU A 105 -28.60 -6.39 19.62
N ASP A 106 -27.34 -6.44 19.19
CA ASP A 106 -26.22 -5.67 19.75
C ASP A 106 -25.52 -4.73 18.74
N ILE A 107 -26.13 -4.49 17.57
CA ILE A 107 -25.61 -3.52 16.59
C ILE A 107 -26.07 -2.10 17.01
N SER A 108 -25.14 -1.14 17.09
CA SER A 108 -25.45 0.24 17.51
C SER A 108 -26.48 0.88 16.55
N GLU A 109 -27.35 1.74 17.09
CA GLU A 109 -28.33 2.47 16.27
C GLU A 109 -27.65 3.30 15.16
N GLU A 110 -26.41 3.75 15.39
CA GLU A 110 -25.60 4.48 14.41
C GLU A 110 -25.21 3.63 13.19
N MET A 111 -24.87 2.35 13.38
CA MET A 111 -24.65 1.43 12.26
C MET A 111 -25.95 1.09 11.51
N LYS A 112 -27.10 1.09 12.21
CA LYS A 112 -28.41 0.85 11.57
C LYS A 112 -28.86 2.01 10.70
N ASP A 113 -28.50 3.23 11.08
CA ASP A 113 -28.80 4.43 10.31
C ASP A 113 -27.85 4.56 9.10
N LYS A 114 -26.56 4.24 9.25
CA LYS A 114 -25.58 4.24 8.13
C LYS A 114 -25.90 3.17 7.06
N ALA A 115 -26.32 1.97 7.48
CA ALA A 115 -26.66 0.87 6.57
C ALA A 115 -27.92 1.11 5.71
N LYS A 116 -28.76 2.10 6.07
CA LYS A 116 -29.97 2.45 5.32
C LYS A 116 -29.70 3.60 4.36
N LEU A 117 -29.76 3.33 3.06
CA LEU A 117 -29.83 4.39 2.06
C LEU A 117 -31.22 5.05 2.13
N GLU A 118 -31.28 6.37 2.31
CA GLU A 118 -32.55 7.12 2.34
C GLU A 118 -33.30 6.98 1.00
N GLU A 119 -34.52 6.45 1.03
CA GLU A 119 -35.45 6.51 -0.12
C GLU A 119 -35.98 7.95 -0.29
N GLU A 120 -35.17 8.85 -0.86
CA GLU A 120 -35.73 10.09 -1.39
C GLU A 120 -36.69 9.75 -2.54
N LYS A 121 -38.00 9.86 -2.28
CA LYS A 121 -39.03 9.85 -3.34
C LYS A 121 -38.84 11.05 -4.26
N LYS A 122 -37.97 10.92 -5.25
CA LYS A 122 -37.98 11.75 -6.45
C LYS A 122 -38.36 10.88 -7.64
N ASP A 123 -39.64 10.95 -7.99
CA ASP A 123 -40.14 10.70 -9.34
C ASP A 123 -39.41 11.66 -10.30
N GLU A 124 -38.31 11.20 -10.89
CA GLU A 124 -37.84 11.72 -12.16
C GLU A 124 -37.63 10.52 -13.07
N GLU A 125 -38.28 10.55 -14.25
CA GLU A 125 -38.05 9.62 -15.35
C GLU A 125 -36.54 9.53 -15.65
N LYS A 126 -35.87 8.58 -15.01
CA LYS A 126 -34.50 8.20 -15.33
C LYS A 126 -34.58 6.80 -15.91
N GLU A 127 -33.92 6.62 -17.05
CA GLU A 127 -33.70 5.30 -17.63
C GLU A 127 -33.38 4.30 -16.52
N ASP A 128 -34.08 3.17 -16.51
CA ASP A 128 -33.86 2.04 -15.61
C ASP A 128 -32.34 1.74 -15.60
N PRO A 129 -31.60 2.18 -14.57
CA PRO A 129 -30.14 2.15 -14.64
C PRO A 129 -29.71 0.69 -14.55
N LYS A 130 -28.89 0.24 -15.49
CA LYS A 130 -28.38 -1.14 -15.49
C LYS A 130 -27.33 -1.29 -14.40
N GLY A 131 -27.72 -1.90 -13.29
CA GLY A 131 -26.84 -2.26 -12.19
C GLY A 131 -26.49 -1.05 -11.33
N ILE A 132 -25.27 -1.01 -10.81
CA ILE A 132 -24.74 0.11 -10.04
C ILE A 132 -23.69 0.82 -10.88
N PRO A 133 -24.05 1.91 -11.58
CA PRO A 133 -23.13 2.61 -12.47
C PRO A 133 -21.90 3.11 -11.71
N GLU A 134 -20.75 3.01 -12.35
CA GLU A 134 -19.49 3.58 -11.85
C GLU A 134 -19.05 3.05 -10.49
N PHE A 135 -19.58 1.90 -10.02
CA PHE A 135 -19.30 1.35 -8.68
C PHE A 135 -17.82 1.37 -8.30
N TRP A 136 -16.95 0.73 -9.09
CA TRP A 136 -15.52 0.69 -8.81
C TRP A 136 -14.83 2.04 -9.02
N LEU A 137 -15.29 2.88 -9.95
CA LEU A 137 -14.75 4.23 -10.10
C LEU A 137 -15.05 5.09 -8.86
N THR A 138 -16.26 4.99 -8.31
CA THR A 138 -16.63 5.67 -7.07
C THR A 138 -15.79 5.17 -5.90
N VAL A 139 -15.60 3.84 -5.77
CA VAL A 139 -14.68 3.27 -4.76
C VAL A 139 -13.27 3.86 -4.87
N PHE A 140 -12.75 4.00 -6.09
CA PHE A 140 -11.41 4.56 -6.31
C PHE A 140 -11.33 6.04 -5.94
N LYS A 141 -12.38 6.82 -6.22
CA LYS A 141 -12.43 8.24 -5.89
C LYS A 141 -12.61 8.51 -4.39
N ASN A 142 -13.24 7.58 -3.69
CA ASN A 142 -13.51 7.67 -2.26
C ASN A 142 -12.30 7.29 -1.39
N VAL A 143 -11.24 6.74 -1.99
CA VAL A 143 -10.07 6.25 -1.28
C VAL A 143 -8.88 7.10 -1.71
N ASP A 144 -8.33 7.90 -0.79
CA ASP A 144 -7.27 8.88 -1.10
C ASP A 144 -6.08 8.25 -1.84
N LEU A 145 -5.57 7.12 -1.34
CA LEU A 145 -4.46 6.38 -1.95
C LEU A 145 -4.74 5.98 -3.41
N LEU A 146 -5.97 5.63 -3.75
CA LEU A 146 -6.35 5.22 -5.11
C LEU A 146 -6.73 6.42 -5.98
N SER A 147 -7.37 7.44 -5.39
CA SER A 147 -7.82 8.65 -6.04
C SER A 147 -6.63 9.41 -6.65
N ASP A 148 -5.52 9.50 -5.90
CA ASP A 148 -4.28 10.13 -6.35
C ASP A 148 -3.67 9.46 -7.60
N MET A 149 -3.94 8.16 -7.80
CA MET A 149 -3.47 7.45 -9.00
C MET A 149 -4.34 7.73 -10.24
N VAL A 150 -5.60 8.11 -10.06
CA VAL A 150 -6.59 8.21 -11.15
C VAL A 150 -6.57 9.60 -11.75
N GLN A 151 -6.26 9.68 -13.05
CA GLN A 151 -6.28 10.93 -13.80
C GLN A 151 -7.62 11.13 -14.52
N GLU A 152 -7.97 12.37 -14.88
CA GLU A 152 -9.23 12.70 -15.56
C GLU A 152 -9.50 11.87 -16.83
N HIS A 153 -8.43 11.48 -17.54
CA HIS A 153 -8.53 10.70 -18.77
C HIS A 153 -8.66 9.18 -18.54
N ASP A 154 -8.41 8.72 -17.31
CA ASP A 154 -8.59 7.33 -16.89
C ASP A 154 -10.05 7.04 -16.51
N GLU A 155 -10.76 8.02 -15.96
CA GLU A 155 -12.14 7.84 -15.49
C GLU A 155 -13.07 7.23 -16.56
N PRO A 156 -13.09 7.70 -17.82
CA PRO A 156 -13.96 7.10 -18.84
C PRO A 156 -13.63 5.63 -19.14
N ILE A 157 -12.41 5.19 -18.84
CA ILE A 157 -11.98 3.80 -19.00
C ILE A 157 -12.42 2.99 -17.79
N LEU A 158 -12.23 3.52 -16.58
CA LEU A 158 -12.64 2.89 -15.32
C LEU A 158 -14.17 2.75 -15.20
N LYS A 159 -14.97 3.54 -15.91
CA LYS A 159 -16.42 3.31 -16.03
C LYS A 159 -16.78 1.94 -16.63
N HIS A 160 -15.86 1.32 -17.36
CA HIS A 160 -16.03 -0.02 -17.93
C HIS A 160 -15.56 -1.15 -17.00
N LEU A 161 -15.04 -0.83 -15.80
CA LEU A 161 -14.58 -1.80 -14.83
C LEU A 161 -15.79 -2.46 -14.13
N LYS A 162 -15.93 -3.77 -14.32
CA LYS A 162 -17.05 -4.57 -13.82
C LYS A 162 -16.75 -5.21 -12.47
N ASP A 163 -15.50 -5.62 -12.26
CA ASP A 163 -15.11 -6.37 -11.07
C ASP A 163 -13.61 -6.28 -10.80
N ILE A 164 -13.24 -6.42 -9.54
CA ILE A 164 -11.87 -6.62 -9.10
C ILE A 164 -11.83 -7.89 -8.25
N LYS A 165 -11.04 -8.87 -8.69
CA LYS A 165 -10.90 -10.17 -8.01
C LYS A 165 -9.47 -10.37 -7.51
N VAL A 166 -9.35 -11.04 -6.36
CA VAL A 166 -8.07 -11.53 -5.83
C VAL A 166 -7.98 -13.03 -6.11
N LYS A 167 -6.90 -13.47 -6.74
CA LYS A 167 -6.58 -14.88 -6.96
C LYS A 167 -5.26 -15.24 -6.30
N PHE A 168 -5.29 -16.21 -5.40
CA PHE A 168 -4.08 -16.74 -4.78
C PHE A 168 -3.41 -17.81 -5.66
N SER A 169 -2.10 -17.98 -5.51
CA SER A 169 -1.35 -19.08 -6.10
C SER A 169 -1.93 -20.46 -5.72
N GLU A 170 -1.86 -21.41 -6.65
CA GLU A 170 -2.30 -22.78 -6.40
C GLU A 170 -1.39 -23.51 -5.40
N VAL A 171 -1.90 -24.58 -4.80
CA VAL A 171 -1.13 -25.43 -3.88
C VAL A 171 0.12 -25.98 -4.58
N GLY A 172 1.28 -25.74 -3.97
CA GLY A 172 2.58 -26.16 -4.50
C GLY A 172 3.24 -25.19 -5.48
N GLN A 173 2.59 -24.05 -5.79
CA GLN A 173 3.24 -22.93 -6.47
C GLN A 173 3.84 -21.95 -5.46
N PRO A 174 4.83 -21.13 -5.85
CA PRO A 174 5.35 -20.06 -5.00
C PRO A 174 4.22 -19.13 -4.54
N MET A 175 4.30 -18.67 -3.29
CA MET A 175 3.31 -17.77 -2.70
C MET A 175 3.16 -16.51 -3.56
N SER A 176 1.95 -16.26 -4.05
CA SER A 176 1.62 -15.03 -4.76
C SER A 176 0.13 -14.76 -4.70
N PHE A 177 -0.25 -13.51 -4.95
CA PHE A 177 -1.63 -13.17 -5.28
C PHE A 177 -1.67 -12.31 -6.55
N THR A 178 -2.78 -12.43 -7.28
CA THR A 178 -3.05 -11.71 -8.51
C THR A 178 -4.33 -10.90 -8.34
N LEU A 179 -4.24 -9.61 -8.60
CA LEU A 179 -5.38 -8.74 -8.78
C LEU A 179 -5.83 -8.83 -10.25
N GLU A 180 -7.09 -9.17 -10.46
CA GLU A 180 -7.73 -9.23 -11.78
C GLU A 180 -8.78 -8.12 -11.88
N PHE A 181 -8.59 -7.22 -12.84
CA PHE A 181 -9.50 -6.13 -13.15
C PHE A 181 -10.29 -6.50 -14.40
N HIS A 182 -11.57 -6.81 -14.22
CA HIS A 182 -12.45 -7.31 -15.27
C HIS A 182 -13.18 -6.13 -15.94
N PHE A 183 -12.89 -5.91 -17.22
CA PHE A 183 -13.51 -4.86 -18.01
C PHE A 183 -14.53 -5.42 -18.99
N GLU A 184 -15.58 -4.66 -19.22
CA GLU A 184 -16.45 -4.94 -20.35
C GLU A 184 -15.82 -4.51 -21.69
N PRO A 185 -16.36 -4.99 -22.82
CA PRO A 185 -15.95 -4.51 -24.14
C PRO A 185 -16.05 -2.99 -24.21
N ASN A 186 -14.90 -2.33 -24.37
CA ASN A 186 -14.78 -0.87 -24.34
C ASN A 186 -14.00 -0.35 -25.55
N ASP A 187 -13.95 0.97 -25.72
CA ASP A 187 -13.30 1.63 -26.87
C ASP A 187 -11.80 1.88 -26.71
N TYR A 188 -11.19 1.43 -25.61
CA TYR A 188 -9.82 1.81 -25.23
C TYR A 188 -8.80 0.71 -25.46
N PHE A 189 -9.11 -0.53 -25.06
CA PHE A 189 -8.25 -1.71 -25.25
C PHE A 189 -9.09 -2.94 -25.56
N THR A 190 -8.43 -4.05 -25.92
CA THR A 190 -9.11 -5.32 -26.24
C THR A 190 -9.09 -6.34 -25.10
N ASN A 191 -8.27 -6.13 -24.07
CA ASN A 191 -8.22 -7.00 -22.89
C ASN A 191 -9.59 -7.02 -22.19
N GLU A 192 -10.06 -8.21 -21.83
CA GLU A 192 -11.21 -8.39 -20.93
C GLU A 192 -10.77 -8.34 -19.47
N VAL A 193 -9.52 -8.74 -19.18
CA VAL A 193 -8.96 -8.75 -17.84
C VAL A 193 -7.57 -8.15 -17.86
N LEU A 194 -7.32 -7.16 -17.01
CA LEU A 194 -5.97 -6.67 -16.70
C LEU A 194 -5.51 -7.27 -15.38
N THR A 195 -4.27 -7.76 -15.33
CA THR A 195 -3.76 -8.49 -14.17
C THR A 195 -2.51 -7.83 -13.59
N LYS A 196 -2.42 -7.84 -12.26
CA LYS A 196 -1.22 -7.48 -11.51
C LYS A 196 -0.93 -8.56 -10.47
N THR A 197 0.20 -9.23 -10.59
CA THR A 197 0.64 -10.33 -9.72
C THR A 197 1.72 -9.85 -8.77
N TYR A 198 1.60 -10.17 -7.48
CA TYR A 198 2.61 -9.92 -6.46
C TYR A 198 3.14 -11.25 -5.95
N ARG A 199 4.45 -11.44 -6.08
CA ARG A 199 5.15 -12.63 -5.59
C ARG A 199 5.60 -12.36 -4.15
N MET A 200 5.33 -13.29 -3.27
CA MET A 200 5.63 -13.17 -1.85
C MET A 200 6.64 -14.22 -1.40
N ARG A 201 7.31 -13.93 -0.30
CA ARG A 201 8.18 -14.87 0.41
C ARG A 201 7.83 -14.85 1.89
N SER A 202 7.68 -16.03 2.47
CA SER A 202 7.50 -16.23 3.93
C SER A 202 8.75 -16.80 4.60
N GLU A 203 9.79 -17.14 3.85
CA GLU A 203 11.06 -17.64 4.38
C GLU A 203 12.02 -16.47 4.71
N PRO A 204 12.77 -16.52 5.81
CA PRO A 204 13.81 -15.53 6.12
C PRO A 204 14.90 -15.52 5.05
N ASP A 205 15.53 -14.37 4.81
CA ASP A 205 16.66 -14.30 3.90
C ASP A 205 17.91 -14.94 4.51
N ASP A 206 18.57 -15.85 3.78
CA ASP A 206 19.80 -16.51 4.24
C ASP A 206 20.95 -15.53 4.50
N SER A 207 20.96 -14.39 3.79
CA SER A 207 21.98 -13.35 3.92
C SER A 207 21.68 -12.37 5.06
N ASP A 208 20.42 -12.18 5.41
CA ASP A 208 19.98 -11.38 6.57
C ASP A 208 18.76 -12.00 7.28
N PRO A 209 18.94 -13.10 8.05
CA PRO A 209 17.81 -13.81 8.66
C PRO A 209 17.16 -13.05 9.82
N PHE A 210 17.73 -11.91 10.24
CA PHE A 210 17.18 -11.08 11.31
C PHE A 210 16.26 -9.98 10.81
N SER A 211 16.20 -9.75 9.50
CA SER A 211 15.27 -8.78 8.90
C SER A 211 13.87 -9.33 8.70
N PHE A 212 13.65 -10.63 8.93
CA PHE A 212 12.35 -11.27 8.72
C PHE A 212 11.30 -10.75 9.71
N ASP A 213 10.25 -10.11 9.17
CA ASP A 213 9.10 -9.60 9.93
C ASP A 213 7.75 -10.15 9.41
N GLY A 214 7.82 -11.26 8.66
CA GLY A 214 6.66 -11.93 8.07
C GLY A 214 6.70 -11.97 6.54
N PRO A 215 5.55 -12.24 5.89
CA PRO A 215 5.47 -12.37 4.45
C PRO A 215 5.70 -11.05 3.74
N GLU A 216 6.70 -11.01 2.88
CA GLU A 216 7.07 -9.81 2.15
C GLU A 216 6.79 -9.98 0.65
N ILE A 217 6.36 -8.90 -0.01
CA ILE A 217 6.25 -8.84 -1.45
C ILE A 217 7.66 -8.68 -2.04
N MET A 218 8.14 -9.69 -2.75
CA MET A 218 9.48 -9.72 -3.35
C MET A 218 9.54 -9.03 -4.72
N GLY A 219 8.39 -8.78 -5.33
CA GLY A 219 8.29 -8.23 -6.66
C GLY A 219 6.93 -8.39 -7.28
N CYS A 220 6.63 -7.56 -8.26
CA CYS A 220 5.36 -7.58 -8.98
C CYS A 220 5.54 -7.87 -10.47
N THR A 221 4.46 -8.31 -11.10
CA THR A 221 4.36 -8.56 -12.53
C THR A 221 3.04 -8.01 -13.03
N GLY A 222 3.10 -7.04 -13.94
CA GLY A 222 1.93 -6.46 -14.56
C GLY A 222 1.49 -7.22 -15.81
N CYS A 223 0.70 -6.58 -16.66
CA CYS A 223 0.25 -7.16 -17.91
C CYS A 223 0.33 -6.15 -19.05
N GLN A 224 0.46 -6.65 -20.28
CA GLN A 224 0.41 -5.80 -21.46
C GLN A 224 -1.03 -5.38 -21.75
N ILE A 225 -1.27 -4.08 -21.79
CA ILE A 225 -2.54 -3.51 -22.24
C ILE A 225 -2.52 -3.36 -23.76
N ASP A 226 -3.44 -4.04 -24.44
CA ASP A 226 -3.60 -4.02 -25.88
C ASP A 226 -4.47 -2.83 -26.30
N TRP A 227 -3.88 -1.64 -26.17
CA TRP A 227 -4.51 -0.38 -26.50
C TRP A 227 -4.96 -0.31 -27.97
N LYS A 228 -6.22 0.08 -28.18
CA LYS A 228 -6.74 0.45 -29.49
C LYS A 228 -6.04 1.71 -30.01
N LYS A 229 -6.07 1.89 -31.32
CA LYS A 229 -5.34 2.97 -32.01
C LYS A 229 -5.70 4.35 -31.46
N GLY A 230 -4.71 5.04 -30.90
CA GLY A 230 -4.85 6.40 -30.38
C GLY A 230 -5.57 6.51 -29.03
N LYS A 231 -5.74 5.38 -28.32
CA LYS A 231 -6.44 5.31 -27.04
C LYS A 231 -5.52 5.04 -25.85
N ASN A 232 -4.23 4.86 -26.10
CA ASN A 232 -3.24 4.70 -25.04
C ASN A 232 -3.07 6.00 -24.24
N VAL A 233 -3.61 6.01 -23.03
CA VAL A 233 -3.56 7.17 -22.11
C VAL A 233 -2.27 7.27 -21.31
N THR A 234 -1.50 6.18 -21.20
CA THR A 234 -0.17 6.16 -20.54
C THR A 234 0.90 6.90 -21.33
N LEU A 235 0.57 7.38 -22.54
CA LEU A 235 1.52 8.04 -23.44
C LEU A 235 0.94 9.36 -23.99
N LYS A 236 1.74 10.43 -23.92
CA LYS A 236 1.39 11.73 -24.54
C LYS A 236 2.27 12.04 -25.74
N THR A 237 1.63 12.57 -26.78
CA THR A 237 2.30 12.90 -28.05
C THR A 237 2.68 14.38 -28.12
N ILE A 238 3.98 14.67 -28.09
CA ILE A 238 4.51 16.04 -28.16
C ILE A 238 5.05 16.32 -29.58
N LYS A 239 4.49 17.35 -30.23
CA LYS A 239 4.95 17.81 -31.55
C LYS A 239 6.05 18.86 -31.40
N LYS A 240 7.31 18.50 -31.69
CA LYS A 240 8.44 19.43 -31.65
C LYS A 240 8.79 19.92 -33.06
N LYS A 241 8.70 21.23 -33.30
CA LYS A 241 9.14 21.85 -34.56
C LYS A 241 10.67 21.90 -34.58
N GLN A 242 11.28 21.22 -35.55
CA GLN A 242 12.72 21.19 -35.74
C GLN A 242 13.08 21.94 -37.02
N LYS A 243 13.90 22.98 -36.91
CA LYS A 243 14.40 23.76 -38.05
C LYS A 243 15.73 23.19 -38.52
N HIS A 244 15.83 22.84 -39.81
CA HIS A 244 17.07 22.31 -40.37
C HIS A 244 18.14 23.42 -40.42
N LYS A 245 19.30 23.19 -39.78
CA LYS A 245 20.47 24.08 -39.89
C LYS A 245 20.95 24.04 -41.36
N GLY A 246 20.70 25.09 -42.12
CA GLY A 246 21.15 25.25 -43.52
C GLY A 246 20.05 25.44 -44.57
N ARG A 247 18.87 24.81 -44.45
CA ARG A 247 17.80 24.89 -45.49
C ARG A 247 16.59 25.73 -45.09
N GLY A 248 16.53 26.19 -43.83
CA GLY A 248 15.43 27.02 -43.32
C GLY A 248 14.08 26.31 -43.15
N THR A 249 13.92 25.10 -43.70
CA THR A 249 12.70 24.29 -43.66
C THR A 249 12.43 23.78 -42.24
N VAL A 250 11.19 23.95 -41.78
CA VAL A 250 10.70 23.47 -40.47
C VAL A 250 10.00 22.13 -40.68
N ARG A 251 10.50 21.07 -40.04
CA ARG A 251 9.82 19.78 -39.96
C ARG A 251 9.20 19.61 -38.57
N THR A 252 7.99 19.08 -38.49
CA THR A 252 7.39 18.71 -37.20
C THR A 252 7.77 17.26 -36.91
N VAL A 253 8.53 17.05 -35.83
CA VAL A 253 8.86 15.71 -35.33
C VAL A 253 7.93 15.41 -34.17
N THR A 254 7.24 14.28 -34.26
CA THR A 254 6.36 13.78 -33.21
C THR A 254 7.17 12.91 -32.27
N LYS A 255 7.24 13.26 -30.99
CA LYS A 255 7.87 12.44 -29.93
C LYS A 255 6.79 12.00 -28.95
N THR A 256 6.73 10.71 -28.68
CA THR A 256 5.89 10.16 -27.61
C THR A 256 6.69 10.15 -26.31
N VAL A 257 6.06 10.54 -25.20
CA VAL A 257 6.64 10.50 -23.85
C VAL A 257 5.63 9.89 -22.88
N SER A 258 6.11 9.40 -21.74
CA SER A 258 5.24 8.88 -20.67
C SER A 258 4.25 9.94 -20.21
N ASN A 259 3.03 9.50 -19.93
CA ASN A 259 1.96 10.28 -19.35
C ASN A 259 1.52 9.61 -18.06
N ASP A 260 1.25 10.42 -17.05
CA ASP A 260 0.73 9.92 -15.79
C ASP A 260 -0.69 9.38 -16.00
N SER A 261 -0.98 8.24 -15.38
CA SER A 261 -2.21 7.46 -15.60
C SER A 261 -2.23 6.28 -14.63
N PHE A 262 -3.40 5.97 -14.08
CA PHE A 262 -3.66 4.77 -13.28
C PHE A 262 -3.18 3.50 -14.00
N PHE A 263 -3.32 3.43 -15.33
CA PHE A 263 -2.97 2.25 -16.11
C PHE A 263 -1.46 1.96 -16.14
N ASN A 264 -0.61 2.87 -15.66
CA ASN A 264 0.79 2.58 -15.38
C ASN A 264 0.94 1.52 -14.27
N PHE A 265 -0.05 1.33 -13.40
CA PHE A 265 -0.08 0.27 -12.39
C PHE A 265 0.12 -1.14 -12.99
N PHE A 266 -0.32 -1.37 -14.23
CA PHE A 266 -0.13 -2.65 -14.93
C PHE A 266 1.22 -2.76 -15.64
N SER A 267 2.05 -1.72 -15.59
CA SER A 267 3.41 -1.66 -16.13
C SER A 267 4.37 -1.25 -15.02
N PRO A 268 4.91 -2.22 -14.24
CA PRO A 268 5.85 -1.93 -13.17
C PRO A 268 6.99 -0.99 -13.60
N PRO A 269 7.64 -0.28 -12.64
CA PRO A 269 8.63 0.75 -12.95
C PRO A 269 9.68 0.31 -13.98
N GLU A 270 10.15 1.31 -14.75
CA GLU A 270 10.98 1.17 -15.96
C GLU A 270 10.28 0.54 -17.19
N GLY A 271 8.97 0.34 -17.15
CA GLY A 271 8.21 -0.30 -18.23
C GLY A 271 8.53 -1.79 -18.38
N LYS A 272 9.10 -2.39 -17.33
CA LYS A 272 9.33 -3.83 -17.25
C LYS A 272 8.05 -4.49 -16.77
N LEU A 273 7.59 -5.51 -17.48
CA LEU A 273 6.42 -6.28 -17.06
C LEU A 273 6.65 -7.07 -15.76
N ASN A 274 7.90 -7.25 -15.34
CA ASN A 274 8.29 -8.00 -14.16
C ASN A 274 9.50 -7.33 -13.48
N ILE A 275 9.37 -7.06 -12.19
CA ILE A 275 10.42 -6.47 -11.37
C ILE A 275 10.44 -7.13 -9.98
N SER A 276 11.61 -7.10 -9.33
CA SER A 276 11.84 -7.61 -7.98
C SER A 276 12.75 -6.65 -7.27
N LEU A 277 12.63 -6.52 -5.93
CA LEU A 277 13.55 -5.71 -5.13
C LEU A 277 15.01 -6.06 -5.43
N SER A 278 15.32 -7.35 -5.59
CA SER A 278 16.66 -7.85 -5.91
C SER A 278 17.24 -7.36 -7.26
N ALA A 279 16.41 -6.79 -8.14
CA ALA A 279 16.80 -6.29 -9.44
C ALA A 279 17.07 -4.77 -9.45
N LEU A 280 16.76 -4.05 -8.38
CA LEU A 280 17.08 -2.63 -8.22
C LEU A 280 18.53 -2.44 -7.80
N THR A 281 19.15 -1.34 -8.25
CA THR A 281 20.50 -0.97 -7.81
C THR A 281 20.44 0.08 -6.69
N LEU A 282 21.52 0.21 -5.91
CA LEU A 282 21.63 1.16 -4.81
C LEU A 282 21.52 2.64 -5.22
N ASP A 283 21.50 2.94 -6.53
CA ASP A 283 21.35 4.30 -7.06
C ASP A 283 19.91 4.58 -7.55
N ASP A 284 18.97 3.64 -7.33
CA ASP A 284 17.58 3.70 -7.80
C ASP A 284 16.57 4.01 -6.65
N ASP A 285 16.92 4.91 -5.72
CA ASP A 285 16.05 5.29 -4.57
C ASP A 285 14.62 5.66 -5.02
N ASP A 286 14.49 6.38 -6.14
CA ASP A 286 13.18 6.74 -6.71
C ASP A 286 12.38 5.50 -7.15
N ALA A 287 13.04 4.48 -7.71
CA ALA A 287 12.37 3.26 -8.17
C ALA A 287 11.98 2.35 -6.99
N GLU A 288 12.77 2.35 -5.92
CA GLU A 288 12.44 1.66 -4.67
C GLU A 288 11.20 2.27 -4.03
N ALA A 289 11.14 3.60 -3.91
CA ALA A 289 9.96 4.30 -3.38
C ALA A 289 8.70 4.04 -4.23
N ILE A 290 8.82 4.05 -5.56
CA ILE A 290 7.70 3.73 -6.45
C ILE A 290 7.24 2.28 -6.26
N LEU A 291 8.15 1.33 -6.06
CA LEU A 291 7.79 -0.06 -5.81
C LEU A 291 7.17 -0.28 -4.43
N ALA A 292 7.66 0.40 -3.40
CA ALA A 292 7.08 0.34 -2.07
C ALA A 292 5.61 0.80 -2.12
N ALA A 293 5.34 1.95 -2.76
CA ALA A 293 3.97 2.42 -2.99
C ALA A 293 3.15 1.40 -3.82
N ASP A 294 3.72 0.81 -4.88
CA ASP A 294 3.04 -0.20 -5.70
C ASP A 294 2.64 -1.46 -4.90
N PHE A 295 3.47 -1.85 -3.94
CA PHE A 295 3.22 -3.00 -3.05
C PHE A 295 2.17 -2.68 -2.00
N GLU A 296 2.23 -1.48 -1.43
CA GLU A 296 1.23 -0.95 -0.50
C GLU A 296 -0.15 -0.91 -1.16
N ILE A 297 -0.27 -0.34 -2.37
CA ILE A 297 -1.51 -0.33 -3.15
C ILE A 297 -2.00 -1.76 -3.42
N GLY A 298 -1.10 -2.66 -3.80
CA GLY A 298 -1.42 -4.07 -4.07
C GLY A 298 -1.98 -4.78 -2.83
N HIS A 299 -1.36 -4.55 -1.68
CA HIS A 299 -1.80 -5.06 -0.39
C HIS A 299 -3.14 -4.47 0.03
N PHE A 300 -3.30 -3.15 -0.10
CA PHE A 300 -4.53 -2.43 0.26
C PHE A 300 -5.73 -2.89 -0.58
N LEU A 301 -5.54 -3.06 -1.89
CA LEU A 301 -6.57 -3.60 -2.77
C LEU A 301 -7.01 -5.02 -2.35
N ARG A 302 -6.04 -5.86 -2.00
CA ARG A 302 -6.27 -7.25 -1.60
C ARG A 302 -6.99 -7.36 -0.24
N GLU A 303 -6.51 -6.65 0.76
CA GLU A 303 -6.92 -6.84 2.16
C GLU A 303 -8.10 -5.94 2.57
N ARG A 304 -8.23 -4.75 1.98
CA ARG A 304 -9.24 -3.74 2.38
C ARG A 304 -10.32 -3.56 1.31
N ILE A 305 -9.92 -3.14 0.11
CA ILE A 305 -10.87 -2.71 -0.93
C ILE A 305 -11.73 -3.86 -1.44
N VAL A 306 -11.12 -4.95 -1.91
CA VAL A 306 -11.88 -6.05 -2.53
C VAL A 306 -12.85 -6.70 -1.52
N PRO A 307 -12.48 -6.96 -0.25
CA PRO A 307 -13.43 -7.51 0.72
C PRO A 307 -14.55 -6.55 1.13
N ARG A 308 -14.27 -5.23 1.21
CA ARG A 308 -15.18 -4.22 1.78
C ARG A 308 -15.67 -3.19 0.76
N SER A 309 -15.65 -3.52 -0.52
CA SER A 309 -15.86 -2.55 -1.62
C SER A 309 -17.17 -1.75 -1.51
N VAL A 310 -18.23 -2.33 -0.95
CA VAL A 310 -19.50 -1.61 -0.75
C VAL A 310 -19.39 -0.52 0.30
N LEU A 311 -18.60 -0.72 1.36
CA LEU A 311 -18.40 0.27 2.43
C LEU A 311 -17.54 1.44 1.93
N TYR A 312 -16.57 1.18 1.06
CA TYR A 312 -15.83 2.25 0.38
C TYR A 312 -16.70 2.97 -0.66
N PHE A 313 -17.66 2.28 -1.28
CA PHE A 313 -18.62 2.90 -2.19
C PHE A 313 -19.60 3.84 -1.45
N THR A 314 -20.13 3.41 -0.31
CA THR A 314 -21.05 4.19 0.54
C THR A 314 -20.32 5.26 1.36
N GLY A 315 -19.02 5.10 1.57
CA GLY A 315 -18.17 6.02 2.34
C GLY A 315 -18.00 5.64 3.82
N GLU A 316 -18.69 4.60 4.29
CA GLU A 316 -18.67 4.17 5.68
C GLU A 316 -17.29 3.66 6.13
N ALA A 317 -16.49 3.11 5.22
CA ALA A 317 -15.13 2.65 5.52
C ALA A 317 -14.06 3.76 5.45
N ILE A 318 -14.44 4.98 5.02
CA ILE A 318 -13.52 6.13 4.95
C ILE A 318 -13.35 6.75 6.34
N GLU A 319 -14.46 6.88 7.08
CA GLU A 319 -14.49 7.48 8.42
C GLU A 319 -13.66 6.69 9.44
N ASP A 320 -13.50 5.38 9.25
CA ASP A 320 -12.71 4.50 10.14
C ASP A 320 -11.18 4.65 9.93
N ASP A 321 -10.71 5.11 8.75
CA ASP A 321 -9.28 5.23 8.45
C ASP A 321 -8.69 6.58 8.94
N ASP A 322 -9.52 7.59 9.23
CA ASP A 322 -9.12 8.91 9.74
C ASP A 322 -8.96 8.97 11.28
N GLU A 323 -9.56 8.03 12.03
CA GLU A 323 -9.48 8.01 13.51
C GLU A 323 -8.13 7.49 14.06
N ASP A 324 -7.28 6.89 13.23
CA ASP A 324 -5.96 6.36 13.63
C ASP A 324 -4.81 7.40 13.55
N TYR A 325 -5.09 8.66 13.17
CA TYR A 325 -4.07 9.72 12.99
C TYR A 325 -4.04 10.83 14.06
N ASP A 326 -4.72 10.65 15.20
CA ASP A 326 -4.82 11.70 16.25
C ASP A 326 -4.30 11.27 17.63
N GLU A 327 -3.28 10.40 17.70
CA GLU A 327 -2.56 10.16 18.95
C GLU A 327 -1.05 9.97 18.73
N GLU A 328 -0.34 11.04 18.34
CA GLU A 328 1.07 11.23 18.78
C GLU A 328 1.56 12.67 18.53
N GLY A 329 1.52 13.49 19.59
CA GLY A 329 2.62 14.42 19.88
C GLY A 329 2.46 15.90 19.51
N GLU A 330 1.69 16.66 20.30
CA GLU A 330 2.09 18.03 20.66
C GLU A 330 1.96 18.23 22.18
N GLU A 331 2.88 17.63 22.95
CA GLU A 331 3.25 18.18 24.25
C GLU A 331 4.02 19.47 23.96
N ALA A 332 3.31 20.60 23.93
CA ALA A 332 3.92 21.92 23.90
C ALA A 332 4.74 22.12 25.18
N ASP A 333 6.04 21.85 25.07
CA ASP A 333 7.05 22.11 26.08
C ASP A 333 7.23 23.62 26.24
N ASP A 334 6.59 24.16 27.27
CA ASP A 334 6.71 25.54 27.73
C ASP A 334 7.97 25.64 28.61
N GLU A 335 9.16 25.61 27.98
CA GLU A 335 10.42 25.93 28.67
C GLU A 335 10.92 27.34 28.31
N GLU A 336 10.78 28.21 29.31
CA GLU A 336 11.40 29.53 29.40
C GLU A 336 12.91 29.49 29.10
N GLY A 337 13.34 30.28 28.12
CA GLY A 337 14.74 30.56 27.83
C GLY A 337 15.01 32.07 27.77
N GLU A 338 15.28 32.68 28.92
CA GLU A 338 16.00 33.96 29.00
C GLU A 338 17.42 33.79 28.45
N GLU A 339 17.81 34.46 27.37
CA GLU A 339 19.20 34.91 27.16
C GLU A 339 19.26 36.25 26.40
N GLU A 340 19.52 37.31 27.17
CA GLU A 340 20.48 38.39 26.93
C GLU A 340 20.83 38.73 25.46
N ALA A 341 20.24 39.79 24.92
CA ALA A 341 20.74 40.47 23.72
C ALA A 341 21.44 41.78 24.13
N ASP A 342 22.76 41.69 24.32
CA ASP A 342 23.65 42.83 24.44
C ASP A 342 24.22 43.23 23.05
N GLU A 343 24.17 44.53 22.81
CA GLU A 343 25.02 45.33 21.91
C GLU A 343 25.22 44.94 20.43
N GLU A 344 24.48 45.62 19.53
CA GLU A 344 25.10 46.36 18.41
C GLU A 344 24.37 47.70 18.19
N HIS A 345 24.81 48.75 18.89
CA HIS A 345 24.39 50.12 18.61
C HIS A 345 25.21 50.65 17.42
N ASP A 346 24.55 50.72 16.27
CA ASP A 346 24.98 51.39 15.04
C ASP A 346 25.43 52.84 15.32
N PRO A 347 26.69 53.22 15.02
CA PRO A 347 27.18 54.58 15.18
C PRO A 347 27.28 55.29 13.84
N GLU A 348 26.17 55.68 13.21
CA GLU A 348 26.18 56.87 12.33
C GLU A 348 24.77 57.42 12.03
N TYR A 349 24.27 58.18 13.00
CA TYR A 349 23.29 59.25 12.78
C TYR A 349 24.04 60.57 12.54
N ASP A 350 23.85 61.21 11.38
CA ASP A 350 23.89 62.68 11.30
C ASP A 350 22.74 63.21 10.42
N PRO A 351 21.80 63.98 11.00
CA PRO A 351 20.72 64.64 10.30
C PRO A 351 21.19 66.02 9.83
N LYS A 352 21.29 66.23 8.51
CA LYS A 352 21.04 67.54 7.89
C LYS A 352 20.90 67.47 6.37
#